data_AF-A0A1X7RLY0-F1
#
_entry.id   AF-A0A1X7RLY0-F1
#
_cell.length_a   1.000
_cell.length_b   1.000
_cell.length_c   1.000
_cell.angle_alpha   90.00
_cell.angle_beta   90.00
_cell.angle_gamma   90.00
#
_symmetry.space_group_name_H-M   'P 1'
#
loop_
_entity.id
_entity.type
_entity.pdbx_description
1 polymer ?
#
loop_
_entity_poly.entity_id
_entity_poly.type
_entity_poly.pdbx_seq_one_letter_code
_entity_poly.pdbx_strand_id
1 'polypeptide(L)'
;MKPVSAAARVLAIPELLELILLQLDSLPDLIRCRRVNQTFLRTIHTCRALRQILFLEADPSRESIINPLLPRFFSLLPGYRSSTIALRVDLVALWSQYDPDAPPPLWHKMFIAQPPTTTCVIPVGSVATVFFKRVYPEGMTFGDLERAVIAAFEVRKGRRSGRERLQELSRENSVLIYWR
;
A
#
# COMPACT_ATOMS: atom_id res chain seq x y z
N MET A 1 36.78 -27.14 -7.99
CA MET A 1 35.54 -26.48 -7.54
C MET A 1 35.90 -25.12 -6.95
N LYS A 2 35.27 -24.02 -7.39
CA LYS A 2 35.49 -22.72 -6.75
C LYS A 2 34.90 -22.77 -5.33
N PRO A 3 35.61 -22.30 -4.29
CA PRO A 3 35.05 -22.26 -2.95
C PRO A 3 33.84 -21.33 -2.94
N VAL A 4 32.73 -21.82 -2.37
CA VAL A 4 31.53 -21.00 -2.15
C VAL A 4 31.91 -19.92 -1.15
N SER A 5 31.66 -18.65 -1.49
CA SER A 5 31.98 -17.54 -0.59
C SER A 5 31.24 -17.69 0.74
N ALA A 6 31.81 -17.19 1.83
CA ALA A 6 31.14 -17.19 3.14
C ALA A 6 29.76 -16.54 3.08
N ALA A 7 29.63 -15.45 2.32
CA ALA A 7 28.36 -14.77 2.06
C ALA A 7 27.33 -15.69 1.39
N ALA A 8 27.73 -16.44 0.36
CA ALA A 8 26.83 -17.37 -0.32
C ALA A 8 26.39 -18.53 0.60
N ARG A 9 27.25 -18.97 1.54
CA ARG A 9 26.86 -19.98 2.54
C ARG A 9 25.83 -19.47 3.54
N VAL A 10 26.00 -18.23 4.03
CA VAL A 10 25.09 -17.64 5.03
C VAL A 10 23.76 -17.22 4.40
N LEU A 11 23.80 -16.49 3.28
CA LEU A 11 22.60 -15.93 2.64
C LEU A 11 21.76 -16.97 1.88
N ALA A 12 22.28 -18.18 1.69
CA ALA A 12 21.51 -19.29 1.12
C ALA A 12 20.66 -20.03 2.17
N ILE A 13 20.92 -19.82 3.47
CA ILE A 13 20.15 -20.44 4.56
C ILE A 13 18.99 -19.51 4.90
N PRO A 14 17.72 -19.90 4.63
CA PRO A 14 16.56 -19.03 4.83
C PRO A 14 16.46 -18.48 6.25
N GLU A 15 16.70 -19.30 7.27
CA GLU A 15 16.55 -18.92 8.68
C GLU A 15 17.56 -17.85 9.10
N LEU A 16 18.81 -17.96 8.64
CA LEU A 16 19.83 -16.93 8.88
C LEU A 16 19.51 -15.65 8.11
N LEU A 17 19.01 -15.80 6.88
CA LEU A 17 18.58 -14.66 6.09
C LEU A 17 17.39 -13.94 6.74
N GLU A 18 16.42 -14.67 7.29
CA GLU A 18 15.29 -14.08 8.03
C GLU A 18 15.77 -13.25 9.20
N LEU A 19 16.67 -13.79 10.02
CA LEU A 19 17.24 -13.07 11.16
C LEU A 19 17.95 -11.78 10.71
N ILE A 20 18.74 -11.84 9.63
CA ILE A 20 19.42 -10.65 9.09
C ILE A 20 18.40 -9.61 8.60
N LEU A 21 17.38 -10.04 7.86
CA LEU A 21 16.37 -9.14 7.30
C LEU A 21 15.48 -8.51 8.39
N LEU A 22 15.23 -9.22 9.50
CA LEU A 22 14.48 -8.70 10.64
C LEU A 22 15.23 -7.62 11.42
N GLN A 23 16.56 -7.59 11.33
CA GLN A 23 17.39 -6.54 11.94
C GLN A 23 17.52 -5.29 11.05
N LEU A 24 16.87 -5.25 9.88
CA LEU A 24 16.87 -4.06 9.04
C LEU A 24 15.82 -3.06 9.54
N ASP A 25 16.28 -1.91 10.02
CA ASP A 25 15.41 -0.79 10.44
C ASP A 25 14.71 -0.09 9.25
N SER A 26 15.28 -0.25 8.05
CA SER A 26 14.84 0.43 6.84
C SER A 26 13.86 -0.42 6.01
N LEU A 27 12.56 -0.12 6.13
CA LEU A 27 11.52 -0.75 5.31
C LEU A 27 11.75 -0.62 3.79
N PRO A 28 12.20 0.52 3.23
CA PRO A 28 12.52 0.61 1.81
C PRO A 28 13.62 -0.36 1.38
N ASP A 29 14.61 -0.62 2.23
CA ASP A 29 15.69 -1.55 1.92
C ASP A 29 15.20 -2.99 1.95
N LEU A 30 14.30 -3.33 2.87
CA LEU A 30 13.64 -4.63 2.88
C LEU A 30 12.83 -4.89 1.59
N ILE A 31 12.17 -3.87 1.03
CA ILE A 31 11.52 -3.99 -0.29
C ILE A 31 12.56 -4.24 -1.39
N ARG A 32 13.69 -3.52 -1.37
CA ARG A 32 14.77 -3.68 -2.37
C ARG A 32 15.40 -5.06 -2.31
N CYS A 33 15.57 -5.62 -1.11
CA CYS A 33 16.07 -6.98 -0.87
C CYS A 33 15.29 -8.05 -1.65
N ARG A 34 13.99 -7.86 -1.89
CA ARG A 34 13.16 -8.78 -2.71
C ARG A 34 13.65 -8.93 -4.16
N ARG A 35 14.45 -7.99 -4.66
CA ARG A 35 14.99 -7.99 -6.03
C ARG A 35 16.38 -8.59 -6.13
N VAL A 36 17.01 -8.96 -5.01
CA VAL A 36 18.39 -9.46 -4.97
C VAL A 36 18.48 -10.85 -5.62
N ASN A 37 17.68 -11.81 -5.15
CA ASN A 37 17.57 -13.14 -5.74
C ASN A 37 16.27 -13.84 -5.29
N GLN A 38 16.05 -15.06 -5.79
CA GLN A 38 14.86 -15.85 -5.46
C GLN A 38 14.79 -16.31 -4.01
N THR A 39 15.92 -16.56 -3.34
CA THR A 39 15.95 -16.91 -1.92
C THR A 39 15.43 -15.76 -1.08
N PHE A 40 15.95 -14.54 -1.27
CA PHE A 40 15.48 -13.33 -0.59
C PHE A 40 13.98 -13.08 -0.83
N LEU A 41 13.55 -13.20 -2.09
CA LEU A 41 12.14 -13.04 -2.43
C LEU A 41 11.26 -14.05 -1.68
N ARG A 42 11.63 -15.34 -1.70
CA ARG A 42 10.89 -16.41 -1.02
C ARG A 42 10.85 -16.18 0.48
N THR A 43 12.00 -15.94 1.10
CA THR A 43 12.14 -15.70 2.54
C THR A 43 11.23 -14.56 3.02
N ILE A 44 11.21 -13.42 2.31
CA ILE A 44 10.34 -12.29 2.65
C ILE A 44 8.85 -12.64 2.49
N HIS A 45 8.49 -13.51 1.54
CA HIS A 45 7.10 -13.92 1.31
C HIS A 45 6.62 -15.07 2.22
N THR A 46 7.52 -15.87 2.80
CA THR A 46 7.17 -16.99 3.67
C THR A 46 7.23 -16.61 5.15
N CYS A 47 8.15 -15.72 5.53
CA CYS A 47 8.33 -15.31 6.91
C CYS A 47 7.20 -14.37 7.35
N ARG A 48 6.42 -14.80 8.34
CA ARG A 48 5.27 -14.04 8.87
C ARG A 48 5.67 -12.66 9.42
N ALA A 49 6.75 -12.60 10.21
CA ALA A 49 7.21 -11.36 10.82
C ALA A 49 7.60 -10.31 9.74
N LEU A 50 8.32 -10.75 8.69
CA LEU A 50 8.67 -9.85 7.57
C LEU A 50 7.44 -9.37 6.80
N ARG A 51 6.44 -10.24 6.60
CA ARG A 51 5.16 -9.86 5.97
C ARG A 51 4.40 -8.84 6.81
N GLN A 52 4.37 -9.01 8.13
CA GLN A 52 3.73 -8.07 9.05
C GLN A 52 4.42 -6.71 9.05
N ILE A 53 5.77 -6.69 9.06
CA ILE A 53 6.59 -5.47 8.95
C ILE A 53 6.32 -4.73 7.62
N LEU A 54 6.13 -5.48 6.53
CA LEU A 54 5.79 -4.94 5.21
C LEU A 54 4.29 -4.69 5.01
N PHE A 55 3.47 -4.77 6.06
CA PHE A 55 2.02 -4.58 5.98
C PHE A 55 1.32 -5.52 4.97
N LEU A 56 1.93 -6.67 4.65
CA LEU A 56 1.33 -7.71 3.79
C LEU A 56 0.47 -8.68 4.60
N GLU A 57 0.59 -8.63 5.91
CA GLU A 57 -0.18 -9.44 6.85
C GLU A 57 -0.51 -8.61 8.09
N ALA A 58 -1.67 -8.89 8.70
CA ALA A 58 -2.10 -8.18 9.89
C ALA A 58 -1.20 -8.53 11.09
N ASP A 59 -0.89 -7.52 11.89
CA ASP A 59 -0.28 -7.69 13.21
C ASP A 59 -1.24 -7.05 14.23
N PRO A 60 -1.97 -7.86 15.00
CA PRO A 60 -2.91 -7.34 15.99
C PRO A 60 -2.20 -6.79 17.23
N SER A 61 -0.90 -7.05 17.40
CA SER A 61 -0.13 -6.61 18.57
C SER A 61 0.45 -5.20 18.43
N ARG A 62 0.45 -4.65 17.22
CA ARG A 62 0.99 -3.32 16.95
C ARG A 62 0.00 -2.22 17.26
N GLU A 63 0.54 -1.11 17.75
CA GLU A 63 -0.18 0.14 17.88
C GLU A 63 -0.64 0.66 16.51
N SER A 64 -1.69 1.49 16.52
CA SER A 64 -2.27 2.09 15.33
C SER A 64 -1.24 2.95 14.57
N ILE A 65 -0.72 2.40 13.47
CA ILE A 65 0.27 3.04 12.61
C ILE A 65 -0.18 3.01 11.16
N ILE A 66 -0.08 4.16 10.49
CA ILE A 66 -0.29 4.27 9.04
C ILE A 66 0.94 3.71 8.35
N ASN A 67 0.75 2.93 7.29
CA ASN A 67 1.83 2.32 6.56
C ASN A 67 2.81 3.39 6.04
N PRO A 68 4.07 3.42 6.53
CA PRO A 68 5.06 4.44 6.17
C PRO A 68 5.55 4.30 4.73
N LEU A 69 5.23 3.18 4.06
CA LEU A 69 5.52 2.94 2.64
C LEU A 69 4.37 3.41 1.73
N LEU A 70 3.57 4.36 2.22
CA LEU A 70 2.52 5.04 1.47
C LEU A 70 3.05 5.50 0.10
N PRO A 71 2.45 5.06 -1.02
CA PRO A 71 2.85 5.55 -2.34
C PRO A 71 2.73 7.07 -2.45
N ARG A 72 3.65 7.71 -3.18
CA ARG A 72 3.78 9.19 -3.24
C ARG A 72 2.54 9.93 -3.74
N PHE A 73 1.68 9.26 -4.50
CA PHE A 73 0.42 9.82 -4.98
C PHE A 73 -0.70 9.74 -3.94
N PHE A 74 -0.45 9.16 -2.76
CA PHE A 74 -1.31 9.31 -1.60
C PHE A 74 -0.68 10.33 -0.64
N SER A 75 -1.48 11.28 -0.18
CA SER A 75 -1.05 12.33 0.75
C SER A 75 -1.97 12.36 1.96
N LEU A 76 -1.39 12.36 3.16
CA LEU A 76 -2.15 12.52 4.40
C LEU A 76 -2.66 13.96 4.54
N LEU A 77 -3.93 14.11 4.92
CA LEU A 77 -4.55 15.39 5.16
C LEU A 77 -4.61 15.68 6.67
N PRO A 78 -4.13 16.85 7.13
CA PRO A 78 -4.22 17.26 8.53
C PRO A 78 -5.65 17.71 8.90
N GLY A 79 -5.91 17.87 10.20
CA GLY A 79 -7.14 18.49 10.71
C GLY A 79 -8.31 17.54 10.99
N TYR A 80 -8.10 16.23 10.86
CA TYR A 80 -9.10 15.22 11.19
C TYR A 80 -8.91 14.66 12.61
N ARG A 81 -9.96 14.01 13.14
CA ARG A 81 -9.92 13.33 14.45
C ARG A 81 -8.87 12.21 14.44
N SER A 82 -8.30 11.90 15.60
CA SER A 82 -7.35 10.78 15.75
C SER A 82 -7.91 9.42 15.30
N SER A 83 -9.24 9.26 15.33
CA SER A 83 -9.97 8.08 14.85
C SER A 83 -10.11 7.99 13.33
N THR A 84 -9.56 8.93 12.56
CA THR A 84 -9.74 9.01 11.11
C THR A 84 -8.43 9.31 10.39
N ILE A 85 -8.05 8.43 9.46
CA ILE A 85 -7.00 8.68 8.48
C ILE A 85 -7.67 9.37 7.28
N ALA A 86 -7.28 10.60 6.99
CA ALA A 86 -7.73 11.31 5.80
C ALA A 86 -6.62 11.30 4.75
N LEU A 87 -6.93 10.80 3.55
CA LEU A 87 -6.02 10.74 2.42
C LEU A 87 -6.53 11.56 1.24
N ARG A 88 -5.61 12.13 0.47
CA ARG A 88 -5.84 12.64 -0.88
C ARG A 88 -5.08 11.78 -1.86
N VAL A 89 -5.66 11.56 -3.04
CA VAL A 89 -5.06 10.78 -4.12
C VAL A 89 -4.77 11.68 -5.31
N ASP A 90 -3.51 11.80 -5.70
CA ASP A 90 -3.14 12.37 -7.00
C ASP A 90 -3.49 11.36 -8.10
N LEU A 91 -4.66 11.57 -8.70
CA LEU A 91 -5.18 10.72 -9.76
C LEU A 91 -4.37 10.84 -11.03
N VAL A 92 -3.70 11.97 -11.29
CA VAL A 92 -2.84 12.11 -12.47
C VAL A 92 -1.60 11.22 -12.33
N ALA A 93 -0.95 11.28 -11.17
CA ALA A 93 0.21 10.46 -10.88
C ALA A 93 -0.13 8.97 -10.80
N LEU A 94 -1.26 8.63 -10.16
CA LEU A 94 -1.78 7.26 -10.12
C LEU A 94 -2.06 6.73 -11.53
N TRP A 95 -2.74 7.51 -12.38
CA TRP A 95 -3.11 7.09 -13.73
C TRP A 95 -1.90 6.95 -14.66
N SER A 96 -0.85 7.75 -14.44
CA SER A 96 0.39 7.69 -15.22
C SER A 96 1.20 6.42 -14.94
N GLN A 97 0.98 5.78 -13.79
CA GLN A 97 1.63 4.51 -13.43
C GLN A 97 0.83 3.29 -13.89
N TYR A 98 -0.37 3.49 -14.46
CA TYR A 98 -1.22 2.40 -14.89
C TYR A 98 -0.69 1.76 -16.17
N ASP A 99 -0.19 0.53 -16.04
CA ASP A 99 0.14 -0.35 -17.14
C ASP A 99 -0.75 -1.60 -17.03
N PRO A 100 -1.69 -1.85 -17.97
CA PRO A 100 -2.59 -2.99 -17.91
C PRO A 100 -1.87 -4.34 -18.11
N ASP A 101 -0.69 -4.34 -18.73
CA ASP A 101 0.06 -5.55 -19.06
C ASP A 101 1.12 -5.88 -17.99
N ALA A 102 1.42 -4.93 -17.10
CA ALA A 102 2.35 -5.14 -15.99
C ALA A 102 1.69 -5.87 -14.80
N PRO A 103 2.45 -6.73 -14.09
CA PRO A 103 1.97 -7.30 -12.84
C PRO A 103 1.75 -6.20 -11.79
N PRO A 104 0.71 -6.33 -10.93
CA PRO A 104 0.45 -5.34 -9.89
C PRO A 104 1.68 -5.13 -8.99
N PRO A 105 2.06 -3.87 -8.71
CA PRO A 105 3.16 -3.59 -7.82
C PRO A 105 2.86 -4.06 -6.40
N LEU A 106 3.91 -4.33 -5.61
CA LEU A 106 3.77 -4.90 -4.26
C LEU A 106 2.79 -4.10 -3.38
N TRP A 107 2.82 -2.77 -3.51
CA TRP A 107 2.00 -1.89 -2.68
C TRP A 107 0.50 -2.18 -2.80
N HIS A 108 0.02 -2.76 -3.91
CA HIS A 108 -1.40 -3.15 -4.05
C HIS A 108 -1.84 -4.15 -2.98
N LYS A 109 -0.92 -4.96 -2.45
CA LYS A 109 -1.20 -6.00 -1.45
C LYS A 109 -0.92 -5.54 -0.02
N MET A 110 -0.43 -4.32 0.16
CA MET A 110 -0.07 -3.81 1.47
C MET A 110 -1.27 -3.11 2.10
N PHE A 111 -1.55 -3.43 3.36
CA PHE A 111 -2.54 -2.72 4.16
C PHE A 111 -2.16 -1.25 4.31
N ILE A 112 -3.19 -0.40 4.34
CA ILE A 112 -3.01 1.06 4.49
C ILE A 112 -2.46 1.39 5.88
N ALA A 113 -2.83 0.59 6.88
CA ALA A 113 -2.48 0.79 8.26
C ALA A 113 -2.51 -0.54 9.02
N GLN A 114 -1.99 -0.53 10.24
CA GLN A 114 -1.96 -1.65 11.16
C GLN A 114 -2.44 -1.15 12.53
N PRO A 115 -3.43 -1.80 13.19
CA PRO A 115 -4.23 -2.91 12.65
C PRO A 115 -4.99 -2.52 11.38
N PRO A 116 -5.34 -3.48 10.50
CA PRO A 116 -5.96 -3.16 9.22
C PRO A 116 -7.29 -2.42 9.38
N THR A 117 -7.41 -1.31 8.67
CA THR A 117 -8.67 -0.53 8.62
C THR A 117 -9.65 -1.19 7.66
N THR A 118 -10.93 -1.19 8.01
CA THR A 118 -11.95 -1.95 7.27
C THR A 118 -12.93 -1.08 6.53
N THR A 119 -12.98 0.23 6.80
CA THR A 119 -14.00 1.11 6.21
C THR A 119 -13.35 2.35 5.61
N CYS A 120 -13.71 2.66 4.37
CA CYS A 120 -13.45 3.96 3.78
C CYS A 120 -14.73 4.62 3.27
N VAL A 121 -14.72 5.94 3.29
CA VAL A 121 -15.77 6.82 2.82
C VAL A 121 -15.15 7.88 1.93
N ILE A 122 -15.66 8.00 0.71
CA ILE A 122 -15.18 8.95 -0.28
C ILE A 122 -16.34 9.92 -0.55
N PRO A 123 -16.24 11.20 -0.17
CA PRO A 123 -17.22 12.21 -0.57
C PRO A 123 -17.18 12.36 -2.09
N VAL A 124 -18.34 12.29 -2.73
CA VAL A 124 -18.50 12.45 -4.18
C VAL A 124 -19.53 13.53 -4.46
N GLY A 125 -19.30 14.34 -5.51
CA GLY A 125 -20.24 15.39 -5.94
C GLY A 125 -19.98 16.79 -5.35
N SER A 126 -20.75 17.78 -5.83
CA SER A 126 -20.61 19.21 -5.50
C SER A 126 -21.29 19.61 -4.18
N VAL A 127 -22.17 18.76 -3.66
CA VAL A 127 -22.89 18.96 -2.40
C VAL A 127 -22.37 17.89 -1.45
N ALA A 128 -21.80 18.27 -0.31
CA ALA A 128 -21.09 17.43 0.66
C ALA A 128 -21.94 16.33 1.36
N THR A 129 -22.88 15.70 0.64
CA THR A 129 -23.90 14.79 1.15
C THR A 129 -23.91 13.43 0.47
N VAL A 130 -23.24 13.26 -0.68
CA VAL A 130 -23.12 11.94 -1.33
C VAL A 130 -21.79 11.31 -0.94
N PHE A 131 -21.87 10.13 -0.35
CA PHE A 131 -20.73 9.41 0.16
C PHE A 131 -20.67 8.02 -0.46
N PHE A 132 -19.53 7.71 -1.07
CA PHE A 132 -19.22 6.37 -1.53
C PHE A 132 -18.51 5.60 -0.42
N LYS A 133 -19.26 4.72 0.26
CA LYS A 133 -18.73 3.89 1.35
C LYS A 133 -18.32 2.51 0.85
N ARG A 134 -17.17 2.02 1.28
CA ARG A 134 -16.71 0.64 1.07
C ARG A 134 -16.26 0.00 2.38
N VAL A 135 -16.50 -1.31 2.48
CA VAL A 135 -16.14 -2.13 3.65
C VAL A 135 -15.28 -3.30 3.17
N TYR A 136 -14.18 -3.54 3.87
CA TYR A 136 -13.16 -4.55 3.63
C TYR A 136 -12.98 -5.35 4.93
N PRO A 137 -13.73 -6.46 5.12
CA PRO A 137 -13.72 -7.23 6.37
C PRO A 137 -12.33 -7.71 6.77
N GLU A 138 -11.51 -8.09 5.79
CA GLU A 138 -10.14 -8.60 5.97
C GLU A 138 -9.08 -7.50 6.09
N GLY A 139 -9.50 -6.22 6.08
CA GLY A 139 -8.62 -5.07 6.02
C GLY A 139 -8.42 -4.53 4.61
N MET A 140 -8.25 -3.23 4.52
CA MET A 140 -8.13 -2.50 3.27
C MET A 140 -6.67 -2.35 2.86
N THR A 141 -6.38 -2.75 1.62
CA THR A 141 -5.08 -2.52 1.00
C THR A 141 -5.05 -1.22 0.20
N PHE A 142 -3.86 -0.75 -0.17
CA PHE A 142 -3.75 0.37 -1.11
C PHE A 142 -4.36 0.04 -2.49
N GLY A 143 -4.30 -1.21 -2.94
CA GLY A 143 -4.93 -1.62 -4.20
C GLY A 143 -6.47 -1.59 -4.12
N ASP A 144 -7.03 -1.87 -2.94
CA ASP A 144 -8.46 -1.67 -2.68
C ASP A 144 -8.85 -0.19 -2.68
N LEU A 145 -8.03 0.66 -2.05
CA LEU A 145 -8.22 2.10 -2.05
C LEU A 145 -8.20 2.67 -3.47
N GLU A 146 -7.22 2.27 -4.29
CA GLU A 146 -7.15 2.64 -5.70
C GLU A 146 -8.46 2.31 -6.42
N ARG A 147 -8.92 1.05 -6.31
CA ARG A 147 -10.18 0.59 -6.92
C ARG A 147 -11.38 1.37 -6.40
N ALA A 148 -11.44 1.66 -5.10
CA ALA A 148 -12.51 2.42 -4.48
C ALA A 148 -12.60 3.84 -5.05
N VAL A 149 -11.46 4.52 -5.19
CA VAL A 149 -11.37 5.88 -5.70
C VAL A 149 -11.72 5.93 -7.19
N ILE A 150 -11.21 4.99 -7.98
CA ILE A 150 -11.56 4.86 -9.41
C ILE A 150 -13.06 4.64 -9.58
N ALA A 151 -13.67 3.78 -8.75
CA ALA A 151 -15.09 3.52 -8.77
C ALA A 151 -15.92 4.72 -8.31
N ALA A 152 -15.52 5.39 -7.23
CA ALA A 152 -16.23 6.53 -6.65
C ALA A 152 -16.36 7.71 -7.62
N PHE A 153 -15.29 8.02 -8.38
CA PHE A 153 -15.29 9.11 -9.35
C PHE A 153 -15.62 8.67 -10.77
N GLU A 154 -16.05 7.41 -10.96
CA GLU A 154 -16.34 6.79 -12.25
C GLU A 154 -15.23 7.03 -13.30
N VAL A 155 -13.97 6.89 -12.87
CA VAL A 155 -12.83 7.14 -13.76
C VAL A 155 -12.75 5.99 -14.77
N ARG A 156 -13.18 6.25 -16.02
CA ARG A 156 -13.23 5.21 -17.06
C ARG A 156 -11.85 5.02 -17.69
N LYS A 157 -11.32 3.79 -17.54
CA LYS A 157 -10.03 3.35 -18.11
C LYS A 157 -9.99 3.39 -19.65
N GLY A 158 -11.13 3.25 -20.33
CA GLY A 158 -11.22 3.21 -21.81
C GLY A 158 -11.58 4.55 -22.47
N ARG A 159 -12.76 5.13 -22.16
CA ARG A 159 -13.11 6.51 -22.56
C ARG A 159 -12.40 7.47 -21.62
N ARG A 160 -11.10 7.68 -21.86
CA ARG A 160 -10.15 8.42 -21.02
C ARG A 160 -10.81 9.63 -20.35
N SER A 161 -10.94 9.59 -19.02
CA SER A 161 -11.14 10.81 -18.25
C SER A 161 -10.04 11.80 -18.66
N GLY A 162 -10.43 12.99 -19.13
CA GLY A 162 -9.49 14.01 -19.54
C GLY A 162 -8.53 14.38 -18.41
N ARG A 163 -7.29 14.75 -18.75
CA ARG A 163 -6.27 15.15 -17.77
C ARG A 163 -6.76 16.27 -16.85
N GLU A 164 -7.52 17.22 -17.38
CA GLU A 164 -8.12 18.32 -16.62
C GLU A 164 -9.05 17.82 -15.51
N ARG A 165 -9.97 16.89 -15.83
CA ARG A 165 -10.85 16.26 -14.84
C ARG A 165 -10.06 15.50 -13.76
N LEU A 166 -9.01 14.79 -14.15
CA LEU A 166 -8.14 14.10 -13.19
C LEU A 166 -7.41 15.09 -12.27
N GLN A 167 -6.97 16.24 -12.80
CA GLN A 167 -6.31 17.29 -12.02
C GLN A 167 -7.26 17.94 -11.01
N GLU A 168 -8.50 18.26 -11.45
CA GLU A 168 -9.55 18.78 -10.59
C GLU A 168 -9.85 17.81 -9.44
N LEU A 169 -10.17 16.56 -9.78
CA LEU A 169 -10.42 15.52 -8.79
C LEU A 169 -9.23 15.31 -7.86
N SER A 170 -7.98 15.39 -8.34
CA SER A 170 -6.77 15.24 -7.52
C SER A 170 -6.65 16.31 -6.44
N ARG A 171 -7.19 17.52 -6.67
CA ARG A 171 -7.14 18.63 -5.71
C ARG A 171 -8.25 18.54 -4.68
N GLU A 172 -9.42 18.07 -5.10
CA GLU A 172 -10.64 18.14 -4.30
C GLU A 172 -10.98 16.84 -3.58
N ASN A 173 -10.46 15.69 -4.03
CA ASN A 173 -10.79 14.43 -3.39
C ASN A 173 -10.23 14.36 -1.96
N SER A 174 -11.02 13.68 -1.14
CA SER A 174 -10.63 13.20 0.17
C SER A 174 -11.15 11.78 0.35
N VAL A 175 -10.37 10.94 1.00
CA VAL A 175 -10.76 9.59 1.38
C VAL A 175 -10.64 9.51 2.89
N LEU A 176 -11.78 9.28 3.54
CA LEU A 176 -11.88 9.18 4.98
C LEU A 176 -11.85 7.70 5.36
N ILE A 177 -10.86 7.29 6.13
CA ILE A 177 -10.65 5.92 6.54
C ILE A 177 -10.74 5.89 8.06
N TYR A 178 -11.61 5.04 8.59
CA TYR A 178 -11.85 4.98 10.03
C TYR A 178 -11.00 3.88 10.64
N TRP A 179 -10.34 4.20 11.75
CA TRP A 179 -9.74 3.19 12.61
C TRP A 179 -10.83 2.27 13.17
N ARG A 180 -10.45 1.02 13.44
CA ARG A 180 -11.32 0.05 14.10
C ARG A 180 -11.38 0.32 15.59
#